data_AF-A0A947UCQ3-F1
#
_entry.id   AF-A0A947UCQ3-F1
#
_cell.length_a   1.000
_cell.length_b   1.000
_cell.length_c   1.000
_cell.angle_alpha   90.00
_cell.angle_beta   90.00
_cell.angle_gamma   90.00
#
_symmetry.space_group_name_H-M   'P 1'
#
loop_
_entity.id
_entity.type
_entity.pdbx_description
1 polymer ?
#
loop_
_entity_poly.entity_id
_entity_poly.type
_entity_poly.pdbx_seq_one_letter_code
_entity_poly.pdbx_strand_id
1 'polypeptide(L)'
;MSDRLARNSVDGGQIIYLLDTGKILDLKFPTFWFDSTPQGKFMLSIAFSQSKYYVDNLSQNVKRGNRQKLRRGDWPNKAPFGYLNNKADKSIYLDNERAKFITKAFQLFSTGRFTYVDIRRFFYTEQH
;
A
#
# COMPACT_ATOMS: atom_id res chain seq x y z
N MET A 1 -1.01 12.38 -16.94
CA MET A 1 -1.51 11.14 -16.31
C MET A 1 -0.73 9.97 -16.92
N SER A 2 0.47 9.69 -16.39
CA SER A 2 1.37 8.57 -16.79
C SER A 2 1.85 7.79 -15.56
N ASP A 3 1.27 8.07 -14.39
CA ASP A 3 1.81 7.72 -13.08
C ASP A 3 1.48 6.29 -12.61
N ARG A 4 0.92 5.45 -13.49
CA ARG A 4 0.42 4.11 -13.14
C ARG A 4 1.08 2.94 -13.85
N LEU A 5 1.97 3.17 -14.82
CA LEU A 5 2.55 2.11 -15.64
C LEU A 5 3.97 1.66 -15.21
N ALA A 6 4.67 2.48 -14.42
CA ALA A 6 6.03 2.18 -13.96
C ALA A 6 6.10 1.96 -12.44
N ARG A 7 5.10 1.29 -11.85
CA ARG A 7 5.09 0.99 -10.42
C ARG A 7 6.17 -0.03 -10.00
N ASN A 8 6.71 -0.76 -10.98
CA ASN A 8 7.87 -1.61 -10.87
C ASN A 8 8.80 -1.30 -12.05
N SER A 9 10.06 -0.93 -11.80
CA SER A 9 11.00 -0.59 -12.89
C SER A 9 11.31 -1.75 -13.83
N VAL A 10 10.99 -2.98 -13.41
CA VAL A 10 11.11 -4.20 -14.20
C VAL A 10 10.05 -4.22 -15.32
N ASP A 11 8.79 -3.89 -15.00
CA ASP A 11 7.69 -3.89 -15.98
C ASP A 11 7.89 -2.80 -17.05
N GLY A 12 8.37 -1.63 -16.64
CA GLY A 12 8.71 -0.55 -17.58
C GLY A 12 9.83 -0.95 -18.56
N GLY A 13 10.85 -1.66 -18.08
CA GLY A 13 11.91 -2.20 -18.94
C GLY A 13 11.41 -3.31 -19.88
N GLN A 14 10.50 -4.16 -19.42
CA GLN A 14 9.88 -5.20 -20.23
C GLN A 14 9.02 -4.62 -21.36
N ILE A 15 8.29 -3.53 -21.09
CA ILE A 15 7.49 -2.82 -22.09
C ILE A 15 8.37 -2.20 -23.18
N ILE A 16 9.50 -1.59 -22.81
CA ILE A 16 10.47 -1.06 -23.78
C ILE A 16 11.07 -2.19 -24.62
N TYR A 17 11.44 -3.31 -23.99
CA TYR A 17 11.97 -4.49 -24.68
C TYR A 17 10.94 -5.13 -25.64
N LEU A 18 9.66 -5.16 -25.25
CA LEU A 18 8.56 -5.63 -26.10
C LEU A 18 8.27 -4.69 -27.28
N LEU A 19 8.54 -3.39 -27.11
CA LEU A 19 8.48 -2.40 -28.18
C LEU A 19 9.64 -2.58 -29.17
N ASP A 20 10.86 -2.79 -28.67
CA ASP A 20 12.06 -3.01 -29.50
C ASP A 20 12.01 -4.34 -30.26
N THR A 21 11.38 -5.36 -29.70
CA THR A 21 11.16 -6.66 -30.36
C THR A 21 9.94 -6.67 -31.29
N GLY A 22 9.25 -5.54 -31.47
CA GLY A 22 8.12 -5.38 -32.38
C GLY A 22 6.84 -6.11 -31.95
N LYS A 23 6.79 -6.63 -30.72
CA LYS A 23 5.61 -7.32 -30.16
C LYS A 23 4.53 -6.35 -29.69
N ILE A 24 4.92 -5.12 -29.35
CA ILE A 24 4.02 -4.01 -29.07
C ILE A 24 4.31 -2.94 -30.12
N LEU A 25 3.32 -2.67 -30.98
CA LEU A 25 3.46 -1.70 -32.08
C LEU A 25 3.32 -0.26 -31.58
N ASP A 26 2.32 0.02 -30.75
CA ASP A 26 2.04 1.35 -30.21
C ASP A 26 1.60 1.32 -28.74
N LEU A 27 2.12 2.27 -27.95
CA LEU A 27 1.67 2.54 -26.59
C LEU A 27 0.92 3.87 -26.55
N LYS A 28 -0.41 3.79 -26.41
CA LYS A 28 -1.25 4.98 -26.30
C LYS A 28 -1.41 5.37 -24.83
N PHE A 29 -0.77 6.45 -24.42
CA PHE A 29 -1.02 7.05 -23.12
C PHE A 29 -2.12 8.11 -23.23
N PRO A 30 -2.94 8.33 -22.18
CA PRO A 30 -3.98 9.36 -22.19
C PRO A 30 -3.46 10.78 -22.42
N THR A 31 -2.14 11.00 -22.24
CA THR A 31 -1.52 12.33 -22.28
C THR A 31 -0.53 12.51 -23.43
N PHE A 32 -0.14 11.44 -24.15
CA PHE A 32 0.86 11.52 -25.21
C PHE A 32 0.71 10.37 -26.21
N TRP A 33 0.90 10.67 -27.49
CA TRP A 33 1.02 9.68 -28.56
C TRP A 33 2.51 9.43 -28.81
N PHE A 34 2.89 8.17 -28.99
CA PHE A 34 4.26 7.78 -29.22
C PHE A 34 4.42 7.32 -30.66
N ASP A 35 5.45 7.81 -31.35
CA ASP A 35 5.86 7.35 -32.67
C ASP A 35 7.09 6.43 -32.53
N SER A 36 7.16 5.35 -33.31
CA SER A 36 8.25 4.36 -33.31
C SER A 36 9.61 4.87 -33.85
N THR A 37 9.76 6.19 -34.01
CA THR A 37 11.00 6.84 -34.42
C THR A 37 12.08 6.73 -33.34
N PRO A 38 13.38 6.78 -33.70
CA PRO A 38 14.47 6.79 -32.73
C PRO A 38 14.35 7.92 -31.68
N GLN A 39 13.87 9.09 -32.10
CA GLN A 39 13.61 10.25 -31.25
C GLN A 39 12.46 9.98 -30.26
N GLY A 40 11.40 9.33 -30.73
CA GLY A 40 10.32 8.84 -29.88
C GLY A 40 10.85 7.93 -28.79
N LYS A 41 11.57 6.86 -29.17
CA LYS A 41 12.15 5.88 -28.23
C LYS A 41 13.02 6.53 -27.16
N PHE A 42 13.85 7.51 -27.53
CA PHE A 42 14.63 8.28 -26.57
C PHE A 42 13.73 9.04 -25.57
N MET A 43 12.73 9.76 -26.05
CA MET A 43 11.80 10.50 -25.19
C MET A 43 11.04 9.59 -24.21
N LEU A 44 10.65 8.40 -24.66
CA LEU A 44 10.00 7.40 -23.82
C LEU A 44 10.91 6.90 -22.70
N SER A 45 12.19 6.67 -22.98
CA SER A 45 13.17 6.28 -21.95
C SER A 45 13.33 7.35 -20.85
N ILE A 46 13.29 8.62 -21.23
CA ILE A 46 13.34 9.76 -20.30
C ILE A 46 12.05 9.83 -19.46
N ALA A 47 10.89 9.67 -20.10
CA ALA A 47 9.60 9.67 -19.41
C ALA A 47 9.50 8.54 -18.37
N PHE A 48 9.98 7.34 -18.71
CA PHE A 48 10.06 6.23 -17.76
C PHE A 48 11.03 6.51 -16.62
N SER A 49 12.19 7.10 -16.92
CA SER A 49 13.18 7.47 -15.91
C SER A 49 12.63 8.51 -14.92
N GLN A 50 11.91 9.52 -15.41
CA GLN A 50 11.24 10.51 -14.56
C GLN A 50 10.14 9.86 -13.70
N SER A 51 9.32 8.98 -14.29
CA SER A 51 8.28 8.27 -13.55
C SER A 51 8.87 7.41 -12.43
N LYS A 52 9.99 6.72 -12.70
CA LYS A 52 10.71 5.95 -11.70
C LYS A 52 11.23 6.83 -10.56
N TYR A 53 11.88 7.95 -10.90
CA TYR A 53 12.36 8.91 -9.90
C TYR A 53 11.24 9.43 -9.00
N TYR A 54 10.08 9.77 -9.58
CA TYR A 54 8.93 10.24 -8.83
C TYR A 54 8.43 9.19 -7.82
N VAL A 55 8.26 7.94 -8.26
CA VAL A 55 7.82 6.83 -7.40
C VAL A 55 8.85 6.56 -6.29
N ASP A 56 10.14 6.54 -6.61
CA ASP A 56 11.22 6.31 -5.63
C ASP A 56 11.27 7.44 -4.60
N ASN A 57 11.15 8.70 -5.04
CA ASN A 57 11.12 9.85 -4.16
C ASN A 57 9.88 9.82 -3.24
N LEU A 58 8.70 9.50 -3.78
CA LEU A 58 7.49 9.32 -2.98
C LEU A 58 7.66 8.22 -1.92
N SER A 59 8.25 7.08 -2.28
CA SER A 59 8.56 5.99 -1.36
C SER A 59 9.49 6.44 -0.23
N GLN A 60 10.54 7.20 -0.55
CA GLN A 60 11.45 7.77 0.45
C GLN A 60 10.72 8.73 1.39
N ASN A 61 9.88 9.62 0.85
CA ASN A 61 9.11 10.57 1.66
C ASN A 61 8.12 9.87 2.60
N VAL A 62 7.42 8.84 2.12
CA VAL A 62 6.51 8.03 2.97
C VAL A 62 7.27 7.32 4.08
N LYS A 63 8.43 6.69 3.78
CA LYS A 63 9.28 6.03 4.79
C LYS A 63 9.79 7.01 5.84
N ARG A 64 10.22 8.21 5.43
CA ARG A 64 10.65 9.28 6.34
C ARG A 64 9.50 9.72 7.26
N GLY A 65 8.33 9.98 6.69
CA GLY A 65 7.13 10.34 7.46
C GLY A 65 6.72 9.27 8.47
N ASN A 66 6.73 8.00 8.06
CA ASN A 66 6.43 6.87 8.96
C ASN A 66 7.45 6.75 10.09
N ARG A 67 8.74 6.94 9.81
CA ARG A 67 9.80 6.93 10.83
C ARG A 67 9.65 8.08 11.82
N GLN A 68 9.26 9.26 11.36
CA GLN A 68 9.00 10.41 12.23
C GLN A 68 7.80 10.18 13.15
N LYS A 69 6.71 9.61 12.61
CA LYS A 69 5.55 9.20 13.44
C LYS A 69 5.94 8.20 14.51
N LEU A 70 6.70 7.16 14.14
CA LEU A 70 7.16 6.15 15.09
C LEU A 70 8.03 6.75 16.20
N ARG A 71 8.93 7.70 15.87
CA ARG A 71 9.75 8.42 16.85
C ARG A 71 8.92 9.27 17.82
N ARG A 72 7.74 9.74 17.40
CA ARG A 72 6.81 10.49 18.25
C ARG A 72 5.90 9.58 19.09
N GLY A 73 6.02 8.26 18.95
CA GLY A 73 5.14 7.28 19.58
C GLY A 73 3.80 7.09 18.83
N ASP A 74 3.65 7.70 17.66
CA ASP A 74 2.43 7.58 16.87
C ASP A 74 2.45 6.37 15.96
N TRP A 75 1.29 5.75 15.80
CA TRP A 75 1.11 4.63 14.89
C TRP A 75 1.03 5.10 13.43
N PRO A 76 1.94 4.67 12.54
CA PRO A 76 2.00 5.19 11.18
C PRO A 76 0.94 4.62 10.24
N ASN A 77 0.35 3.46 10.56
CA ASN A 77 -0.50 2.66 9.68
C ASN A 77 -1.99 2.72 10.05
N LYS A 78 -2.81 1.88 9.40
CA LYS A 78 -4.21 1.68 9.79
C LYS A 78 -4.29 1.21 11.24
N ALA A 79 -5.28 1.71 11.97
CA ALA A 79 -5.51 1.30 13.33
C ALA A 79 -5.80 -0.22 13.39
N PRO A 80 -5.18 -0.96 14.33
CA PRO A 80 -5.50 -2.36 14.54
C PRO A 80 -6.95 -2.51 15.03
N PHE A 81 -7.50 -3.73 14.94
CA PHE A 81 -8.83 -4.02 15.45
C PHE A 81 -8.92 -3.65 16.95
N GLY A 82 -10.07 -3.12 17.39
CA GLY A 82 -10.23 -2.56 18.74
C GLY A 82 -9.75 -1.12 18.92
N TYR A 83 -9.23 -0.50 17.86
CA TYR A 83 -8.84 0.90 17.86
C TYR A 83 -9.43 1.65 16.65
N LEU A 84 -9.74 2.94 16.85
CA LEU A 84 -10.24 3.83 15.81
C LEU A 84 -9.17 4.83 15.40
N ASN A 85 -9.12 5.13 14.11
CA ASN A 85 -8.27 6.18 13.58
C ASN A 85 -9.04 7.50 13.63
N ASN A 86 -8.56 8.46 14.42
CA ASN A 86 -9.12 9.80 14.43
C ASN A 86 -8.53 10.60 13.27
N LYS A 87 -9.40 11.02 12.34
CA LYS A 87 -8.98 11.78 11.15
C LYS A 87 -8.53 13.21 11.49
N ALA A 88 -9.00 13.78 12.59
CA ALA A 88 -8.64 15.14 13.00
C ALA A 88 -7.18 15.20 13.51
N ASP A 89 -6.85 14.34 14.46
CA ASP A 89 -5.55 14.37 15.14
C ASP A 89 -4.53 13.38 14.54
N LYS A 90 -4.97 12.56 13.56
CA LYS A 90 -4.19 11.47 12.94
C LYS A 90 -3.61 10.48 13.97
N SER A 91 -4.23 10.40 15.14
CA SER A 91 -3.90 9.53 16.25
C SER A 91 -4.87 8.35 16.32
N ILE A 92 -4.54 7.39 17.19
CA ILE A 92 -5.33 6.19 17.40
C ILE A 92 -5.94 6.25 18.79
N TYR A 93 -7.25 6.03 18.87
CA TYR A 93 -7.98 5.91 20.13
C TYR A 93 -8.53 4.50 20.30
N LEU A 94 -8.77 4.13 21.55
CA LEU A 94 -9.44 2.87 21.87
C LEU A 94 -10.88 2.92 21.37
N ASP A 95 -11.31 1.88 20.66
CA ASP A 95 -12.71 1.67 20.32
C ASP A 95 -13.39 1.00 21.52
N ASN A 96 -14.12 1.75 22.35
CA ASN A 96 -14.71 1.20 23.57
C ASN A 96 -15.69 0.04 23.33
N GLU A 97 -16.31 -0.07 22.15
CA GLU A 97 -17.16 -1.20 21.82
C GLU A 97 -16.32 -2.40 21.41
N ARG A 98 -15.36 -2.19 20.50
CA ARG A 98 -14.58 -3.29 19.94
C ARG A 98 -13.47 -3.79 20.86
N ALA A 99 -12.91 -2.92 21.70
CA ALA A 99 -11.85 -3.27 22.64
C ALA A 99 -12.33 -4.28 23.70
N LYS A 100 -13.62 -4.29 24.06
CA LYS A 100 -14.20 -5.28 24.97
C LYS A 100 -14.02 -6.71 24.47
N PHE A 101 -14.16 -6.94 23.17
CA PHE A 101 -13.95 -8.26 22.57
C PHE A 101 -12.49 -8.70 22.67
N ILE A 102 -11.55 -7.77 22.51
CA ILE A 102 -10.11 -8.07 22.65
C ILE A 102 -9.79 -8.44 24.10
N THR A 103 -10.24 -7.65 25.07
CA THR A 103 -10.04 -7.96 26.49
C THR A 103 -10.65 -9.32 26.85
N LYS A 104 -11.87 -9.61 26.39
CA LYS A 104 -12.55 -10.90 26.62
C LYS A 104 -11.80 -12.06 25.94
N ALA A 105 -11.28 -11.85 24.73
CA ALA A 105 -10.46 -12.85 24.02
C ALA A 105 -9.17 -13.19 24.79
N PHE A 106 -8.44 -12.18 25.26
CA PHE A 106 -7.22 -12.38 26.04
C PHE A 106 -7.50 -13.01 27.40
N GLN A 107 -8.60 -12.64 28.07
CA GLN A 107 -9.02 -13.28 29.31
C GLN A 107 -9.32 -14.76 29.09
N LEU A 108 -10.12 -15.10 28.08
CA LEU A 108 -10.42 -16.50 27.75
C LEU A 108 -9.15 -17.29 27.42
N PHE A 109 -8.24 -16.70 26.63
CA PHE A 109 -6.95 -17.31 26.31
C PHE A 109 -6.07 -17.53 27.55
N SER A 110 -6.02 -16.56 28.47
CA SER A 110 -5.23 -16.66 29.71
C SER A 110 -5.68 -17.77 30.66
N THR A 111 -6.91 -18.27 30.54
CA THR A 111 -7.38 -19.41 31.33
C THR A 111 -6.69 -20.72 30.94
N GLY A 112 -6.03 -20.77 29.77
CA GLY A 112 -5.37 -21.97 29.23
C GLY A 112 -6.33 -23.08 28.79
N ARG A 113 -7.65 -22.87 28.93
CA ARG A 113 -8.70 -23.87 28.63
C ARG A 113 -9.27 -23.74 27.22
N PHE A 114 -9.04 -22.62 26.56
CA PHE A 114 -9.61 -22.32 25.25
C PHE A 114 -8.50 -22.15 24.23
N THR A 115 -8.61 -22.85 23.10
CA THR A 115 -7.74 -22.62 21.96
C THR A 115 -8.20 -21.40 21.17
N TYR A 116 -7.36 -20.88 20.27
CA TYR A 116 -7.75 -19.79 19.37
C TYR A 116 -9.00 -20.12 18.53
N VAL A 117 -9.20 -21.40 18.18
CA VAL A 117 -10.37 -21.87 17.43
C VAL A 117 -11.65 -21.75 18.24
N ASP A 118 -11.58 -22.09 19.53
CA ASP A 118 -12.73 -22.01 20.44
C ASP A 118 -13.14 -20.56 20.69
N ILE A 119 -12.16 -19.68 20.90
CA ILE A 119 -12.37 -18.24 21.07
C ILE A 119 -13.01 -17.63 19.81
N ARG A 120 -12.52 -18.03 18.62
CA ARG A 120 -13.14 -17.62 17.36
C ARG A 120 -14.61 -18.04 17.31
N ARG A 121 -14.92 -19.32 17.56
CA ARG A 121 -16.29 -19.85 17.52
C ARG A 121 -17.20 -19.11 18.50
N PHE A 122 -16.72 -18.86 19.71
CA PHE A 122 -17.43 -18.10 20.75
C PHE A 122 -17.90 -16.73 20.26
N PHE A 123 -17.03 -15.95 19.62
CA PHE A 123 -17.41 -14.63 19.08
C PHE A 123 -18.31 -14.68 17.84
N TYR A 124 -18.27 -15.75 17.05
CA TYR A 124 -19.22 -15.94 15.95
C TYR A 124 -20.64 -16.24 16.44
N THR A 125 -20.78 -16.92 17.59
CA THR A 125 -22.08 -17.28 18.16
C THR A 125 -22.72 -16.13 18.96
N GLU A 126 -21.93 -15.28 19.62
CA GLU A 126 -22.42 -14.09 20.36
C GLU A 126 -22.80 -12.88 19.47
N GLN A 127 -22.57 -12.93 18.15
CA GLN A 127 -22.87 -11.82 17.23
C GLN A 127 -24.29 -11.86 16.62
N HIS A 128 -25.14 -12.79 17.06
CA HIS A 128 -26.58 -12.86 16.78
C HIS A 128 -27.39 -12.57 18.04
#